data_AF-U2UWT5-F1
#
_entry.id   AF-U2UWT5-F1
#
_cell.length_a   1.000
_cell.length_b   1.000
_cell.length_c   1.000
_cell.angle_alpha   90.00
_cell.angle_beta   90.00
_cell.angle_gamma   90.00
#
_symmetry.space_group_name_H-M   'P 1'
#
loop_
_entity.id
_entity.type
_entity.pdbx_description
1 polymer ?
#
loop_
_entity_poly.entity_id
_entity_poly.type
_entity_poly.pdbx_seq_one_letter_code
_entity_poly.pdbx_strand_id
1 'polypeptide(L)'
;MVLIVSVRGKEGRRMICRKCGCLIERGAKTCMFCGEPAEAGKEDLITRAMGDVEGASRELPPLVPLAPLAPVPATREETITELRRLKKYFAQIDGTYDVLEDLWAKETAWKEPSLLHWLIGGGLGAALLYVLIGIHLPYAFLSLFFIVWGAITVMGYVRGGRSYEKGRLQYERDVRVLENEIRAYYNRADRCFLPLDYTGQAVLRELIEGLDSGMIASFEDYRINH
;
A
#
# COMPACT_ATOMS: atom_id res chain seq x y z
N MET A 1 7.26 -9.85 -29.19
CA MET A 1 5.88 -9.69 -28.70
C MET A 1 5.78 -10.47 -27.40
N VAL A 2 6.03 -9.84 -26.24
CA VAL A 2 6.10 -10.58 -24.97
C VAL A 2 5.55 -9.72 -23.83
N LEU A 3 4.69 -10.34 -23.04
CA LEU A 3 3.72 -9.75 -22.12
C LEU A 3 4.34 -9.04 -20.90
N ILE A 4 3.75 -7.89 -20.59
CA ILE A 4 3.82 -7.18 -19.32
C ILE A 4 2.87 -7.88 -18.35
N VAL A 5 3.34 -8.29 -17.17
CA VAL A 5 2.43 -8.76 -16.11
C VAL A 5 1.83 -7.53 -15.44
N SER A 6 0.58 -7.23 -15.80
CA SER A 6 -0.23 -6.19 -15.18
C SER A 6 -0.81 -6.74 -13.87
N VAL A 7 -0.26 -6.35 -12.73
CA VAL A 7 -0.86 -6.64 -11.42
C VAL A 7 -1.86 -5.53 -11.12
N ARG A 8 -3.16 -5.85 -11.14
CA ARG A 8 -4.25 -4.91 -10.79
C ARG A 8 -4.22 -4.60 -9.29
N GLY A 9 -3.67 -3.43 -8.94
CA GLY A 9 -3.93 -2.74 -7.67
C GLY A 9 -4.78 -1.49 -7.92
N LYS A 10 -5.71 -1.17 -7.01
CA LYS A 10 -6.77 -0.16 -7.19
C LYS A 10 -6.28 1.30 -7.20
N GLU A 11 -5.00 1.53 -6.93
CA GLU A 11 -4.37 2.83 -7.04
C GLU A 11 -3.31 2.76 -8.13
N GLY A 12 -3.69 3.23 -9.31
CA GLY A 12 -2.75 3.66 -10.33
C GLY A 12 -1.62 2.73 -10.76
N ARG A 13 -1.75 2.10 -11.95
CA ARG A 13 -0.71 1.31 -12.65
C ARG A 13 0.72 1.57 -12.17
N ARG A 14 1.23 0.65 -11.33
CA ARG A 14 2.64 0.54 -10.92
C ARG A 14 3.41 -0.10 -12.07
N MET A 15 4.39 0.59 -12.64
CA MET A 15 5.27 0.01 -13.65
C MET A 15 6.43 -0.67 -12.95
N ILE A 16 6.68 -1.93 -13.29
CA ILE A 16 7.78 -2.71 -12.72
C ILE A 16 8.74 -3.03 -13.87
N CYS A 17 10.02 -2.76 -13.64
CA CYS A 17 11.11 -3.10 -14.54
C CYS A 17 11.14 -4.63 -14.76
N ARG A 18 10.93 -5.10 -15.99
CA ARG A 18 10.90 -6.55 -16.29
C ARG A 18 12.24 -7.25 -16.04
N LYS A 19 13.35 -6.51 -16.13
CA LYS A 19 14.71 -7.05 -15.98
C LYS A 19 15.22 -7.02 -14.54
N CYS A 20 14.64 -6.16 -13.71
CA CYS A 20 15.21 -5.81 -12.42
C CYS A 20 14.22 -5.72 -11.27
N GLY A 21 12.93 -5.91 -11.52
CA GLY A 21 11.90 -5.91 -10.48
C GLY A 21 11.63 -4.55 -9.83
N CYS A 22 12.43 -3.52 -10.12
CA CYS A 22 12.27 -2.20 -9.52
C CYS A 22 10.98 -1.52 -9.96
N LEU A 23 10.31 -0.88 -8.99
CA LEU A 23 9.22 0.05 -9.23
C LEU A 23 9.75 1.28 -9.98
N ILE A 24 9.17 1.54 -11.16
CA ILE A 24 9.47 2.68 -12.01
C ILE A 24 8.45 3.79 -11.71
N GLU A 25 8.94 4.98 -11.37
CA GLU A 25 8.10 6.16 -11.15
C GLU A 25 7.30 6.54 -12.41
N ARG A 26 6.09 7.07 -12.23
CA ARG A 26 5.26 7.51 -13.36
C ARG A 26 5.96 8.61 -14.15
N GLY A 27 6.26 8.34 -15.43
CA GLY A 27 6.89 9.31 -16.34
C GLY A 27 8.41 9.15 -16.49
N ALA A 28 9.05 8.23 -15.75
CA ALA A 28 10.45 7.89 -15.98
C ALA A 28 10.61 7.16 -17.32
N LYS A 29 11.47 7.70 -18.21
CA LYS A 29 11.71 7.16 -19.56
C LYS A 29 12.65 5.95 -19.57
N THR A 30 13.44 5.79 -18.52
CA THR A 30 14.44 4.73 -18.36
C THR A 30 14.42 4.23 -16.93
N CYS A 31 14.65 2.93 -16.74
CA CYS A 31 14.82 2.38 -15.41
C CYS A 31 16.14 2.85 -14.82
N MET A 32 16.11 3.48 -13.65
CA MET A 32 17.31 3.98 -12.96
C MET A 32 18.24 2.87 -12.46
N PHE A 33 17.79 1.62 -12.47
CA PHE A 33 18.54 0.46 -11.96
C PHE A 33 19.25 -0.34 -13.06
N CYS A 34 18.63 -0.53 -14.24
CA CYS A 34 19.21 -1.33 -15.32
C CYS A 34 19.47 -0.56 -16.63
N GLY A 35 19.10 0.72 -16.69
CA GLY A 35 19.30 1.58 -17.86
C GLY A 35 18.40 1.25 -19.07
N GLU A 36 17.50 0.27 -18.98
CA GLU A 36 16.59 -0.06 -20.08
C GLU A 36 15.47 0.97 -20.26
N PRO A 37 15.04 1.23 -21.51
CA PRO A 37 13.92 2.13 -21.78
C PRO A 37 12.63 1.57 -21.21
N ALA A 38 11.97 2.36 -20.39
CA ALA A 38 10.64 2.08 -19.89
C ALA A 38 9.63 2.46 -20.98
N GLU A 39 9.49 1.64 -22.02
CA GLU A 39 8.44 1.85 -23.00
C GLU A 39 7.07 1.62 -22.35
N ALA A 40 6.25 2.68 -22.33
CA ALA A 40 4.88 2.61 -21.89
C ALA A 40 4.14 1.54 -22.71
N GLY A 41 3.61 0.53 -22.03
CA GLY A 41 2.70 -0.43 -22.66
C GLY A 41 1.56 0.35 -23.31
N LYS A 42 1.35 0.11 -24.61
CA LYS A 42 0.34 0.74 -25.49
C LYS A 42 -0.86 1.23 -24.70
N GLU A 43 -1.06 2.54 -24.77
CA GLU A 43 -2.17 3.28 -24.22
C GLU A 43 -3.54 2.60 -24.46
N ASP A 44 -4.09 2.00 -23.42
CA ASP A 44 -5.49 1.60 -23.39
C ASP A 44 -6.37 2.85 -23.38
N LEU A 45 -7.02 3.07 -24.52
CA LEU A 45 -8.03 4.10 -24.87
C LEU A 45 -9.13 4.33 -23.81
N ILE A 46 -9.26 3.45 -22.82
CA ILE A 46 -10.23 3.56 -21.72
C ILE A 46 -9.82 4.69 -20.75
N THR A 47 -8.53 4.97 -20.59
CA THR A 47 -8.01 5.96 -19.64
C THR A 47 -8.28 7.41 -20.06
N ARG A 48 -8.52 7.65 -21.36
CA ARG A 48 -8.85 9.00 -21.90
C ARG A 48 -10.33 9.34 -21.76
N ALA A 49 -11.18 8.35 -21.45
CA ALA A 49 -12.63 8.52 -21.34
C ALA A 49 -13.10 8.90 -19.92
N MET A 50 -12.26 8.67 -18.90
CA MET A 50 -12.55 9.08 -17.52
C MET A 50 -11.75 10.34 -17.22
N GLY A 51 -12.37 11.47 -17.55
CA GLY A 51 -11.81 12.80 -17.31
C GLY A 51 -11.43 13.02 -15.86
N ASP A 52 -10.40 13.85 -15.68
CA ASP A 52 -10.01 14.45 -14.41
C ASP A 52 -11.25 14.95 -13.67
N VAL A 53 -11.62 14.24 -12.60
CA VAL A 53 -12.48 14.82 -11.58
C VAL A 53 -11.55 15.56 -10.63
N GLU A 54 -11.25 16.81 -10.99
CA GLU A 54 -10.77 17.83 -10.06
C GLU A 54 -11.79 17.93 -8.93
N GLY A 55 -11.53 17.24 -7.83
CA GLY A 55 -12.45 17.14 -6.72
C GLY A 55 -11.76 16.73 -5.44
N ALA A 56 -11.24 17.73 -4.72
CA ALA A 56 -10.67 17.66 -3.37
C ALA A 56 -9.31 16.94 -3.23
N SER A 57 -8.27 17.45 -3.89
CA SER A 57 -6.90 17.22 -3.43
C SER A 57 -6.69 17.96 -2.11
N ARG A 58 -6.98 17.27 -0.99
CA ARG A 58 -6.42 17.66 0.31
C ARG A 58 -4.93 17.34 0.22
N GLU A 59 -4.08 18.37 0.24
CA GLU A 59 -2.62 18.29 0.14
C GLU A 59 -2.05 17.06 0.85
N LEU A 60 -1.72 16.03 0.08
CA LEU A 60 -0.79 15.02 0.51
C LEU A 60 0.62 15.61 0.45
N PRO A 61 1.48 15.34 1.45
CA PRO A 61 2.88 15.74 1.37
C PRO A 61 3.50 15.21 0.06
N PRO A 62 4.31 16.02 -0.64
CA PRO A 62 5.01 15.56 -1.82
C PRO A 62 5.93 14.39 -1.45
N LEU A 63 6.03 13.42 -2.35
CA LEU A 63 6.86 12.24 -2.13
C LEU A 63 8.35 12.63 -2.21
N VAL A 64 9.13 12.23 -1.21
CA VAL A 64 10.58 12.51 -1.17
C VAL A 64 11.28 11.71 -2.28
N PRO A 65 12.10 12.33 -3.14
CA PRO A 65 12.84 11.62 -4.17
C PRO A 65 13.98 10.80 -3.53
N LEU A 66 14.30 9.64 -4.12
CA LEU A 66 15.37 8.78 -3.65
C LEU A 66 16.75 9.26 -4.14
N ALA A 67 17.74 9.18 -3.25
CA ALA A 67 19.13 9.42 -3.59
C ALA A 67 19.65 8.33 -4.55
N PRO A 68 20.58 8.67 -5.47
CA PRO A 68 21.18 7.69 -6.35
C PRO A 68 21.94 6.63 -5.56
N LEU A 69 21.86 5.39 -6.03
CA LEU A 69 22.55 4.25 -5.42
C LEU A 69 24.07 4.40 -5.55
N ALA A 70 24.77 4.03 -4.48
CA ALA A 70 26.22 3.87 -4.52
C ALA A 70 26.61 2.64 -5.36
N PRO A 71 27.82 2.60 -5.92
CA PRO A 71 28.30 1.42 -6.63
C PRO A 71 28.37 0.22 -5.69
N VAL A 72 27.98 -0.96 -6.20
CA VAL A 72 28.04 -2.23 -5.47
C VAL A 72 29.51 -2.55 -5.16
N PRO A 73 29.85 -2.96 -3.92
CA PRO A 73 31.21 -3.36 -3.57
C PRO A 73 31.71 -4.51 -4.45
N ALA A 74 33.00 -4.49 -4.80
CA ALA A 74 33.58 -5.43 -5.77
C ALA A 74 33.86 -6.81 -5.16
N THR A 75 34.08 -6.87 -3.85
CA THR A 75 34.42 -8.12 -3.14
C THR A 75 33.29 -8.57 -2.22
N ARG A 76 33.20 -9.88 -1.99
CA ARG A 76 32.18 -10.49 -1.11
C ARG A 76 32.36 -10.05 0.33
N GLU A 77 33.59 -9.96 0.79
CA GLU A 77 33.96 -9.57 2.16
C GLU A 77 33.57 -8.11 2.44
N GLU A 78 33.83 -7.21 1.48
CA GLU A 78 33.38 -5.81 1.57
C GLU A 78 31.85 -5.72 1.53
N THR A 79 31.20 -6.49 0.66
CA THR A 79 29.73 -6.53 0.57
C THR A 79 29.11 -6.94 1.91
N ILE A 80 29.57 -8.03 2.52
CA ILE A 80 29.07 -8.50 3.82
C ILE A 80 29.31 -7.45 4.91
N THR A 81 30.47 -6.81 4.92
CA THR A 81 30.80 -5.76 5.89
C THR A 81 29.85 -4.56 5.76
N GLU A 82 29.62 -4.09 4.53
CA GLU A 82 28.71 -2.98 4.25
C GLU A 82 27.25 -3.37 4.54
N LEU A 83 26.82 -4.59 4.22
CA LEU A 83 25.49 -5.09 4.57
C LEU A 83 25.26 -5.13 6.09
N ARG A 84 26.25 -5.57 6.87
CA ARG A 84 26.18 -5.56 8.34
C ARG A 84 26.11 -4.13 8.88
N ARG A 85 26.83 -3.17 8.27
CA ARG A 85 26.70 -1.74 8.59
C ARG A 85 25.27 -1.26 8.33
N LEU A 86 24.74 -1.50 7.13
CA LEU A 86 23.40 -1.08 6.73
C LEU A 86 22.32 -1.74 7.60
N LYS A 87 22.45 -3.03 7.93
CA LYS A 87 21.56 -3.71 8.88
C LYS A 87 21.50 -2.99 10.22
N LYS A 88 22.65 -2.62 10.80
CA LYS A 88 22.70 -1.87 12.06
C LYS A 88 22.09 -0.46 11.93
N TYR A 89 22.27 0.18 10.78
CA TYR A 89 21.70 1.51 10.49
C TYR A 89 20.17 1.46 10.36
N PHE A 90 19.64 0.54 9.57
CA PHE A 90 18.19 0.39 9.36
C PHE A 90 17.46 -0.21 10.56
N ALA A 91 18.17 -0.87 11.49
CA ALA A 91 17.56 -1.38 12.72
C ALA A 91 16.99 -0.24 13.60
N GLN A 92 17.44 1.01 13.41
CA GLN A 92 16.93 2.17 14.15
C GLN A 92 15.54 2.62 13.69
N ILE A 93 15.16 2.28 12.45
CA ILE A 93 13.87 2.66 11.84
C ILE A 93 12.98 1.44 11.59
N ASP A 94 13.36 0.26 12.09
CA ASP A 94 12.63 -1.00 11.89
C ASP A 94 11.17 -0.89 12.35
N GLY A 95 10.93 -0.24 13.49
CA GLY A 95 9.56 0.00 13.98
C GLY A 95 8.70 0.85 13.04
N THR A 96 9.29 1.72 12.21
CA THR A 96 8.55 2.49 11.20
C THR A 96 8.14 1.60 10.02
N TYR A 97 8.99 0.64 9.64
CA TYR A 97 8.63 -0.38 8.65
C TYR A 97 7.51 -1.30 9.17
N ASP A 98 7.58 -1.73 10.44
CA ASP A 98 6.54 -2.54 11.07
C ASP A 98 5.18 -1.82 11.11
N VAL A 99 5.18 -0.52 11.45
CA VAL A 99 3.97 0.30 11.47
C VAL A 99 3.41 0.47 10.06
N LEU A 100 4.28 0.66 9.05
CA LEU A 100 3.84 0.76 7.66
C LEU A 100 3.22 -0.56 7.17
N GLU A 101 3.79 -1.70 7.56
CA GLU A 101 3.24 -3.02 7.26
C GLU A 101 1.88 -3.24 7.95
N ASP A 102 1.73 -2.87 9.21
CA ASP A 102 0.44 -2.94 9.94
C ASP A 102 -0.63 -2.07 9.27
N LEU A 103 -0.26 -0.88 8.81
CA LEU A 103 -1.14 0.00 8.05
C LEU A 103 -1.59 -0.67 6.74
N TRP A 104 -0.67 -1.23 5.96
CA TRP A 104 -1.04 -1.96 4.74
C TRP A 104 -1.91 -3.19 5.02
N ALA A 105 -1.63 -3.92 6.09
CA ALA A 105 -2.47 -5.04 6.52
C ALA A 105 -3.90 -4.57 6.85
N LYS A 106 -4.02 -3.47 7.58
CA LYS A 106 -5.30 -2.85 7.93
C LYS A 106 -6.09 -2.38 6.70
N GLU A 107 -5.43 -1.88 5.66
CA GLU A 107 -6.08 -1.49 4.41
C GLU A 107 -6.78 -2.67 3.74
N THR A 108 -6.12 -3.83 3.67
CA THR A 108 -6.72 -5.03 3.07
C THR A 108 -7.95 -5.53 3.84
N ALA A 109 -8.00 -5.26 5.16
CA ALA A 109 -9.14 -5.60 6.00
C ALA A 109 -10.29 -4.59 5.91
N TRP A 110 -10.02 -3.34 5.52
CA TRP A 110 -11.01 -2.26 5.46
C TRP A 110 -11.91 -2.36 4.22
N LYS A 111 -13.11 -2.90 4.42
CA LYS A 111 -14.14 -2.99 3.38
C LYS A 111 -15.00 -1.73 3.33
N GLU A 112 -15.32 -1.29 2.11
CA GLU A 112 -16.31 -0.24 1.87
C GLU A 112 -17.65 -0.60 2.52
N PRO A 113 -18.34 0.35 3.17
CA PRO A 113 -19.65 0.11 3.75
C PRO A 113 -20.62 -0.23 2.62
N SER A 114 -21.09 -1.48 2.60
CA SER A 114 -22.01 -1.93 1.55
C SER A 114 -23.46 -1.69 1.96
N LEU A 115 -24.25 -1.19 1.01
CA LEU A 115 -25.67 -0.90 1.21
C LEU A 115 -26.45 -2.17 1.54
N LEU A 116 -26.10 -3.31 0.91
CA LEU A 116 -26.77 -4.59 1.16
C LEU A 116 -26.58 -5.08 2.61
N HIS A 117 -25.38 -4.96 3.17
CA HIS A 117 -25.15 -5.35 4.57
C HIS A 117 -25.96 -4.47 5.52
N TRP A 118 -26.09 -3.17 5.24
CA TRP A 118 -26.93 -2.26 6.04
C TRP A 118 -28.44 -2.45 5.83
N LEU A 119 -28.88 -2.90 4.65
CA LEU A 119 -30.26 -3.31 4.42
C LEU A 119 -30.62 -4.53 5.27
N ILE A 120 -29.81 -5.59 5.21
CA ILE A 120 -30.04 -6.83 5.96
C ILE A 120 -29.91 -6.58 7.47
N GLY A 121 -28.81 -5.97 7.91
CA GLY A 121 -28.56 -5.68 9.31
C GLY A 121 -29.57 -4.69 9.89
N GLY A 122 -29.91 -3.64 9.14
CA GLY A 122 -30.95 -2.68 9.53
C GLY A 122 -32.33 -3.35 9.61
N GLY A 123 -32.63 -4.30 8.73
CA GLY A 123 -33.90 -5.04 8.72
C GLY A 123 -34.03 -5.94 9.94
N LEU A 124 -32.97 -6.65 10.28
CA LEU A 124 -32.89 -7.45 11.50
C LEU A 124 -33.04 -6.58 12.76
N GLY A 125 -32.33 -5.44 12.81
CA GLY A 125 -32.43 -4.50 13.93
C GLY A 125 -33.83 -3.90 14.07
N ALA A 126 -34.45 -3.50 12.95
CA ALA A 126 -35.82 -2.98 12.95
C ALA A 126 -36.85 -4.05 13.31
N ALA A 127 -36.67 -5.30 12.88
CA ALA A 127 -37.55 -6.41 13.23
C ALA A 127 -37.51 -6.69 14.74
N LEU A 128 -36.31 -6.69 15.34
CA LEU A 128 -36.15 -6.83 16.78
C LEU A 128 -36.88 -5.70 17.53
N LEU A 129 -36.67 -4.44 17.13
CA LEU A 129 -37.36 -3.29 17.74
C LEU A 129 -38.87 -3.38 17.56
N TYR A 130 -39.33 -3.79 16.38
CA TYR A 130 -40.76 -3.92 16.09
C TYR A 130 -41.43 -4.99 16.97
N VAL A 131 -40.78 -6.12 17.22
CA VAL A 131 -41.27 -7.15 18.14
C VAL A 131 -41.31 -6.63 19.58
N LEU A 132 -40.23 -5.98 20.04
CA LEU A 132 -40.16 -5.43 21.41
C LEU A 132 -41.22 -4.36 21.68
N ILE A 133 -41.45 -3.47 20.71
CA ILE A 133 -42.45 -2.40 20.82
C ILE A 133 -43.86 -2.93 20.59
N GLY A 134 -44.03 -3.91 19.70
CA GLY A 134 -45.32 -4.53 19.38
C GLY A 134 -45.97 -5.24 20.57
N ILE A 135 -45.17 -5.72 21.54
CA ILE A 135 -45.67 -6.24 22.82
C ILE A 135 -46.44 -5.15 23.60
N HIS A 136 -46.01 -3.90 23.49
CA HIS A 136 -46.63 -2.76 24.18
C HIS A 136 -47.63 -1.98 23.31
N LEU A 137 -47.57 -2.12 21.98
CA LEU A 137 -48.49 -1.50 21.01
C LEU A 137 -49.10 -2.57 20.08
N PRO A 138 -50.29 -3.12 20.43
CA PRO A 138 -50.91 -4.24 19.70
C PRO A 138 -51.41 -3.88 18.29
N TYR A 139 -51.49 -2.58 17.95
CA TYR A 139 -51.88 -2.07 16.63
C TYR A 139 -50.77 -1.30 15.94
N ALA A 140 -49.51 -1.67 16.18
CA ALA A 140 -48.41 -1.11 15.40
C ALA A 140 -48.65 -1.39 13.91
N PHE A 141 -48.79 -0.33 13.11
CA PHE A 141 -48.97 -0.47 11.67
C PHE A 141 -47.67 -0.97 11.04
N LEU A 142 -47.78 -1.84 10.04
CA LEU A 142 -46.64 -2.34 9.28
C LEU A 142 -45.78 -1.22 8.68
N SER A 143 -46.37 -0.05 8.39
CA SER A 143 -45.63 1.13 7.94
C SER A 143 -44.56 1.59 8.95
N LEU A 144 -44.79 1.42 10.26
CA LEU A 144 -43.82 1.79 11.30
C LEU A 144 -42.54 0.94 11.20
N PHE A 145 -42.67 -0.35 10.88
CA PHE A 145 -41.52 -1.21 10.62
C PHE A 145 -40.67 -0.66 9.46
N PHE A 146 -41.28 -0.36 8.33
CA PHE A 146 -40.57 0.16 7.16
C PHE A 146 -39.94 1.54 7.42
N ILE A 147 -40.58 2.41 8.20
CA ILE A 147 -40.03 3.71 8.61
C ILE A 147 -38.78 3.52 9.48
N VAL A 148 -38.86 2.67 10.51
CA VAL A 148 -37.74 2.40 11.42
C VAL A 148 -36.60 1.71 10.67
N TRP A 149 -36.92 0.72 9.83
CA TRP A 149 -35.94 0.04 8.99
C TRP A 149 -35.21 1.01 8.06
N GLY A 150 -35.96 1.78 7.28
CA GLY A 150 -35.39 2.79 6.38
C GLY A 150 -34.51 3.80 7.13
N ALA A 151 -34.97 4.28 8.29
CA ALA A 151 -34.22 5.23 9.10
C ALA A 151 -32.89 4.62 9.62
N ILE A 152 -32.91 3.40 10.18
CA ILE A 152 -31.70 2.73 10.68
C ILE A 152 -30.73 2.44 9.54
N THR A 153 -31.21 1.90 8.41
CA THR A 153 -30.37 1.59 7.26
C THR A 153 -29.72 2.84 6.67
N VAL A 154 -30.48 3.92 6.45
CA VAL A 154 -29.94 5.17 5.88
C VAL A 154 -28.96 5.83 6.85
N MET A 155 -29.31 5.96 8.13
CA MET A 155 -28.41 6.56 9.12
C MET A 155 -27.13 5.75 9.29
N GLY A 156 -27.24 4.43 9.38
CA GLY A 156 -26.11 3.52 9.50
C GLY A 156 -25.18 3.58 8.29
N TYR A 157 -25.76 3.52 7.08
CA TYR A 157 -25.02 3.61 5.83
C TYR A 157 -24.30 4.96 5.68
N VAL A 158 -25.00 6.09 5.89
CA VAL A 158 -24.41 7.43 5.75
C VAL A 158 -23.32 7.67 6.80
N ARG A 159 -23.56 7.27 8.05
CA ARG A 159 -22.56 7.41 9.12
C ARG A 159 -21.34 6.53 8.86
N GLY A 160 -21.55 5.28 8.42
CA GLY A 160 -20.49 4.36 8.02
C GLY A 160 -19.67 4.90 6.85
N GLY A 161 -20.33 5.42 5.81
CA GLY A 161 -19.69 6.06 4.65
C GLY A 161 -18.80 7.24 5.05
N ARG A 162 -19.33 8.18 5.84
CA ARG A 162 -18.54 9.35 6.31
C ARG A 162 -17.35 8.94 7.18
N SER A 163 -17.51 7.91 8.01
CA SER A 163 -16.41 7.41 8.84
C SER A 163 -15.34 6.72 8.00
N TYR A 164 -15.74 5.93 7.00
CA TYR A 164 -14.86 5.27 6.07
C TYR A 164 -14.05 6.27 5.24
N GLU A 165 -14.70 7.30 4.67
CA GLU A 165 -14.02 8.35 3.91
C GLU A 165 -13.01 9.13 4.75
N LYS A 166 -13.39 9.51 5.98
CA LYS A 166 -12.47 10.18 6.92
C LYS A 166 -11.27 9.29 7.26
N GLY A 167 -11.52 8.02 7.56
CA GLY A 167 -10.48 7.06 7.87
C GLY A 167 -9.54 6.85 6.69
N ARG A 168 -10.08 6.71 5.47
CA ARG A 168 -9.29 6.53 4.24
C ARG A 168 -8.35 7.70 3.98
N LEU A 169 -8.84 8.94 4.16
CA LEU A 169 -8.01 10.14 3.98
C LEU A 169 -6.90 10.26 5.04
N GLN A 170 -7.18 9.88 6.28
CA GLN A 170 -6.16 9.84 7.34
C GLN A 170 -5.12 8.77 7.04
N TYR A 171 -5.57 7.57 6.67
CA TYR A 171 -4.73 6.46 6.27
C TYR A 171 -3.74 6.84 5.14
N GLU A 172 -4.24 7.42 4.04
CA GLU A 172 -3.39 7.78 2.90
C GLU A 172 -2.31 8.80 3.28
N ARG A 173 -2.65 9.75 4.17
CA ARG A 173 -1.70 10.72 4.70
C ARG A 173 -0.68 10.05 5.62
N ASP A 174 -1.12 9.19 6.53
CA ASP A 174 -0.25 8.52 7.51
C ASP A 174 0.76 7.62 6.77
N VAL A 175 0.30 6.86 5.78
CA VAL A 175 1.17 6.08 4.88
C VAL A 175 2.17 7.00 4.17
N ARG A 176 1.73 8.12 3.58
CA ARG A 176 2.63 9.03 2.87
C ARG A 176 3.70 9.65 3.79
N VAL A 177 3.32 9.99 5.03
CA VAL A 177 4.25 10.55 6.02
C VAL A 177 5.31 9.51 6.41
N LEU A 178 4.91 8.27 6.69
CA LEU A 178 5.82 7.18 7.03
C LEU A 178 6.74 6.82 5.86
N GLU A 179 6.21 6.73 4.64
CA GLU A 179 7.01 6.54 3.43
C GLU A 179 8.06 7.64 3.27
N ASN A 180 7.68 8.90 3.48
CA ASN A 180 8.59 10.03 3.38
C ASN A 180 9.66 10.02 4.48
N GLU A 181 9.30 9.60 5.69
CA GLU A 181 10.26 9.43 6.79
C GLU A 181 11.28 8.35 6.46
N ILE A 182 10.81 7.19 5.98
CA ILE A 182 11.66 6.08 5.52
C ILE A 182 12.59 6.54 4.39
N ARG A 183 12.05 7.23 3.37
CA ARG A 183 12.84 7.75 2.24
C ARG A 183 13.86 8.80 2.68
N ALA A 184 13.50 9.69 3.60
CA ALA A 184 14.42 10.69 4.15
C ALA A 184 15.52 10.04 5.00
N TYR A 185 15.21 8.98 5.74
CA TYR A 185 16.19 8.20 6.50
C TYR A 185 17.13 7.41 5.58
N TYR A 186 16.57 6.80 4.53
CA TYR A 186 17.33 6.11 3.49
C TYR A 186 18.30 7.05 2.77
N ASN A 187 17.87 8.26 2.41
CA ASN A 187 18.72 9.26 1.74
C ASN A 187 19.88 9.76 2.60
N ARG A 188 19.80 9.59 3.93
CA ARG A 188 20.89 9.91 4.87
C ARG A 188 21.88 8.76 5.06
N ALA A 189 21.60 7.58 4.50
CA ALA A 189 22.49 6.43 4.61
C ALA A 189 23.74 6.65 3.74
N ASP A 190 24.91 6.66 4.38
CA ASP A 190 26.18 6.76 3.67
C ASP A 190 26.41 5.53 2.78
N ARG A 191 26.78 5.78 1.51
CA ARG A 191 27.16 4.76 0.51
C ARG A 191 26.15 3.59 0.42
N CYS A 192 24.85 3.88 0.46
CA CYS A 192 23.83 2.86 0.29
C CYS A 192 23.79 2.34 -1.15
N PHE A 193 24.12 1.06 -1.34
CA PHE A 193 24.05 0.37 -2.63
C PHE A 193 22.80 -0.53 -2.76
N LEU A 194 22.00 -0.65 -1.68
CA LEU A 194 20.78 -1.44 -1.63
C LEU A 194 19.57 -0.59 -2.03
N PRO A 195 18.66 -1.07 -2.89
CA PRO A 195 17.38 -0.41 -3.10
C PRO A 195 16.53 -0.39 -1.83
N LEU A 196 15.62 0.58 -1.72
CA LEU A 196 14.76 0.76 -0.55
C LEU A 196 13.96 -0.50 -0.16
N ASP A 197 13.51 -1.28 -1.15
CA ASP A 197 12.72 -2.48 -0.91
C ASP A 197 13.53 -3.60 -0.22
N TYR A 198 14.87 -3.53 -0.26
CA TYR A 198 15.77 -4.52 0.34
C TYR A 198 16.35 -4.06 1.68
N THR A 199 15.92 -2.91 2.21
CA THR A 199 16.45 -2.39 3.49
C THR A 199 15.70 -2.87 4.72
N GLY A 200 14.65 -3.70 4.54
CA GLY A 200 13.94 -4.35 5.64
C GLY A 200 14.82 -5.35 6.41
N GLN A 201 14.64 -5.45 7.73
CA GLN A 201 15.50 -6.29 8.58
C GLN A 201 15.44 -7.78 8.25
N ALA A 202 14.28 -8.29 7.84
CA ALA A 202 14.11 -9.69 7.44
C ALA A 202 14.97 -10.00 6.20
N VAL A 203 14.83 -9.18 5.15
CA VAL A 203 15.57 -9.32 3.88
C VAL A 203 17.07 -9.17 4.10
N LEU A 204 17.50 -8.16 4.86
CA LEU A 204 18.91 -7.95 5.19
C LEU A 204 19.52 -9.13 5.96
N ARG A 205 18.76 -9.75 6.86
CA ARG A 205 19.22 -10.92 7.62
C ARG A 205 19.40 -12.13 6.70
N GLU A 206 18.39 -12.42 5.88
CA GLU A 206 18.45 -13.52 4.92
C GLU A 206 19.61 -13.35 3.94
N LEU A 207 19.79 -12.14 3.40
CA LEU A 207 20.87 -11.82 2.47
C LEU A 207 22.25 -12.02 3.11
N ILE A 208 22.45 -11.54 4.35
CA ILE A 208 23.71 -11.73 5.07
C ILE A 208 23.96 -13.21 5.35
N GLU A 209 22.96 -13.97 5.79
CA GLU A 209 23.10 -15.40 6.08
C GLU A 209 23.36 -16.23 4.81
N GLY A 210 22.70 -15.91 3.70
CA GLY A 210 22.95 -16.55 2.41
C GLY A 210 24.34 -16.23 1.83
N LEU A 211 24.82 -15.00 2.03
CA LEU A 211 26.19 -14.62 1.68
C LEU A 211 27.23 -15.21 2.63
N ASP A 212 26.96 -15.38 3.93
CA ASP A 212 27.90 -15.98 4.88
C ASP A 212 28.01 -17.50 4.65
N SER A 213 26.89 -18.18 4.39
CA SER A 213 26.84 -19.62 4.09
C SER A 213 27.40 -20.00 2.73
N GLY A 214 27.57 -19.03 1.82
CA GLY A 214 28.03 -19.26 0.45
C GLY A 214 26.97 -19.84 -0.48
N MET A 215 25.70 -19.86 -0.05
CA MET A 215 24.57 -20.21 -0.93
C MET A 215 24.30 -19.14 -1.98
N ILE A 216 24.68 -17.90 -1.70
CA ILE A 216 24.57 -16.75 -2.61
C ILE A 216 25.99 -16.32 -2.99
N ALA A 217 26.32 -16.28 -4.29
CA ALA A 217 27.65 -15.89 -4.75
C ALA A 217 27.86 -14.37 -4.69
N SER A 218 26.81 -13.58 -4.88
CA SER A 218 26.83 -12.12 -4.80
C SER A 218 25.43 -11.54 -4.58
N PHE A 219 25.32 -10.26 -4.19
CA PHE A 219 24.02 -9.57 -4.10
C PHE A 219 23.24 -9.64 -5.43
N GLU A 220 23.95 -9.60 -6.56
CA GLU A 220 23.36 -9.71 -7.89
C GLU A 220 22.72 -11.09 -8.16
N ASP A 221 23.26 -12.13 -7.53
CA ASP A 221 22.78 -13.50 -7.64
C ASP A 221 21.50 -13.72 -6.81
N TYR A 222 21.40 -13.08 -5.64
CA TYR A 222 20.16 -13.02 -4.87
C TYR A 222 19.06 -12.28 -5.65
N ARG A 223 19.42 -11.19 -6.37
CA ARG A 223 18.51 -10.38 -7.20
C ARG A 223 17.93 -11.12 -8.42
N ILE A 224 18.63 -12.11 -8.97
CA ILE A 224 18.17 -12.86 -10.15
C ILE A 224 17.21 -13.99 -9.74
N ASN A 225 17.36 -14.52 -8.52
CA ASN A 225 16.61 -15.67 -8.03
C ASN A 225 15.35 -15.32 -7.22
N HIS A 226 15.18 -14.04 -6.83
CA HIS A 226 14.04 -13.53 -6.06
C HIS A 226 13.52 -12.20 -6.62
#